data_AF-A0A5S4YMN1-F1
#
_entry.id   AF-A0A5S4YMN1-F1
#
_cell.length_a   1.000
_cell.length_b   1.000
_cell.length_c   1.000
_cell.angle_alpha   90.00
_cell.angle_beta   90.00
_cell.angle_gamma   90.00
#
_symmetry.space_group_name_H-M   'P 1'
#
loop_
_entity.id
_entity.type
_entity.pdbx_description
1 polymer ?
#
loop_
_entity_poly.entity_id
_entity_poly.type
_entity_poly.pdbx_seq_one_letter_code
_entity_poly.pdbx_strand_id
1 'polypeptide(L)'
;MQASTTRLTISASSLTPTALHLRRGSEEAYRVGRERLAADPIHEVLASCSPDRSQGREHHRRARRLRERVRAANEAAGEPRVAQVYTPGIIDDPAVPPAGIEPAPTRDLIGMTAHYEYSPQHVYEHVYLSSQRYAWQNLVGVQRGHGDVDLTTAYKFDHNQYVFGFREFIIPVASIFFYDWETMRSTGKFLGVTSDGRVENKPAGAFIKIRSRTAYDEGKEPV
;
A
#
# COMPACT_ATOMS: atom_id res chain seq x y z
N MET A 1 -21.44 18.85 9.98
CA MET A 1 -20.34 18.74 9.00
C MET A 1 -20.14 17.23 8.77
N GLN A 2 -20.65 16.68 7.67
CA GLN A 2 -20.58 15.23 7.40
C GLN A 2 -19.21 14.89 6.83
N ALA A 3 -18.48 13.98 7.49
CA ALA A 3 -17.21 13.46 6.98
C ALA A 3 -17.45 12.69 5.68
N SER A 4 -16.82 13.13 4.58
CA SER A 4 -16.85 12.45 3.29
C SER A 4 -16.02 11.17 3.42
N THR A 5 -16.64 10.00 3.19
CA THR A 5 -15.96 8.71 3.30
C THR A 5 -15.55 8.25 1.90
N THR A 6 -14.27 8.38 1.56
CA THR A 6 -13.71 7.78 0.35
C THR A 6 -13.71 6.26 0.49
N ARG A 7 -14.39 5.54 -0.42
CA ARG A 7 -14.48 4.07 -0.40
C ARG A 7 -13.41 3.49 -1.33
N LEU A 8 -12.32 3.00 -0.75
CA LEU A 8 -11.27 2.29 -1.48
C LEU A 8 -11.63 0.80 -1.60
N THR A 9 -11.58 0.25 -2.82
CA THR A 9 -11.62 -1.20 -3.04
C THR A 9 -10.20 -1.69 -3.26
N ILE A 10 -9.65 -2.44 -2.31
CA ILE A 10 -8.41 -3.20 -2.49
C ILE A 10 -8.83 -4.62 -2.87
N SER A 11 -8.73 -4.96 -4.16
CA SER A 11 -8.93 -6.36 -4.59
C SER A 11 -7.55 -7.01 -4.73
N ALA A 12 -7.33 -8.07 -3.95
CA ALA A 12 -6.17 -8.95 -4.10
C ALA A 12 -6.63 -10.19 -4.89
N SER A 13 -5.99 -10.45 -6.02
CA SER A 13 -6.21 -11.69 -6.77
C SER A 13 -4.86 -12.28 -7.18
N SER A 14 -4.73 -13.60 -7.07
CA SER A 14 -3.65 -14.36 -7.72
C SER A 14 -4.10 -14.58 -9.16
N LEU A 15 -3.57 -13.80 -10.10
CA LEU A 15 -3.91 -13.94 -11.52
C LEU A 15 -2.64 -14.17 -12.35
N THR A 16 -2.74 -15.17 -13.24
CA THR A 16 -1.81 -15.40 -14.35
C THR A 16 -1.89 -14.26 -15.38
N PRO A 17 -0.80 -13.98 -16.12
CA PRO A 17 -0.70 -12.80 -16.97
C PRO A 17 -1.46 -12.96 -18.29
N THR A 18 -2.75 -12.63 -18.31
CA THR A 18 -3.48 -12.38 -19.56
C THR A 18 -4.32 -11.12 -19.41
N ALA A 19 -4.27 -10.27 -20.44
CA ALA A 19 -4.81 -8.90 -20.53
C ALA A 19 -6.04 -8.58 -19.65
N LEU A 20 -5.88 -7.57 -18.78
CA LEU A 20 -6.93 -7.03 -17.93
C LEU A 20 -7.95 -6.26 -18.78
N HIS A 21 -9.12 -6.86 -19.04
CA HIS A 21 -10.34 -6.15 -19.43
C HIS A 21 -11.35 -6.30 -18.28
N LEU A 22 -11.42 -5.30 -17.41
CA LEU A 22 -12.41 -5.25 -16.33
C LEU A 22 -13.75 -4.77 -16.91
N ARG A 23 -14.67 -5.70 -17.21
CA ARG A 23 -16.09 -5.38 -17.40
C ARG A 23 -16.86 -5.65 -16.09
N ARG A 24 -17.76 -4.73 -15.70
CA ARG A 24 -18.65 -4.93 -14.55
C ARG A 24 -19.89 -5.73 -14.93
N GLY A 25 -20.23 -6.72 -14.10
CA GLY A 25 -21.60 -7.01 -13.67
C GLY A 25 -22.23 -8.32 -14.14
N SER A 26 -22.15 -9.36 -13.30
CA SER A 26 -23.26 -10.23 -12.89
C SER A 26 -22.74 -11.25 -11.86
N GLU A 27 -23.56 -11.61 -10.87
CA GLU A 27 -23.30 -12.74 -9.97
C GLU A 27 -23.10 -14.02 -10.80
N GLU A 28 -21.86 -14.43 -11.00
CA GLU A 28 -21.55 -15.78 -11.48
C GLU A 28 -20.37 -16.31 -10.67
N ALA A 29 -20.68 -17.29 -9.82
CA ALA A 29 -19.71 -17.97 -8.99
C ALA A 29 -18.71 -18.72 -9.88
N TYR A 30 -17.48 -18.22 -9.98
CA TYR A 30 -16.39 -18.95 -10.63
C TYR A 30 -16.04 -20.19 -9.80
N ARG A 31 -16.46 -21.37 -10.30
CA ARG A 31 -15.90 -22.66 -9.90
C ARG A 31 -14.52 -22.81 -10.53
N VAL A 32 -13.47 -22.59 -9.74
CA VAL A 32 -12.09 -22.93 -10.14
C VAL A 32 -11.89 -24.44 -9.96
N GLY A 33 -11.60 -25.13 -11.06
CA GLY A 33 -11.22 -26.54 -11.08
C GLY A 33 -10.00 -26.80 -10.20
N ARG A 34 -10.05 -27.88 -9.42
CA ARG A 34 -9.02 -28.29 -8.47
C ARG A 34 -7.86 -28.96 -9.21
N GLU A 35 -7.04 -28.19 -9.90
CA GLU A 35 -5.71 -28.66 -10.31
C GLU A 35 -4.65 -28.05 -9.39
N ARG A 36 -3.82 -28.93 -8.83
CA ARG A 36 -2.81 -28.63 -7.81
C ARG A 36 -1.63 -27.93 -8.50
N LEU A 37 -1.78 -26.65 -8.80
CA LEU A 37 -0.73 -25.79 -9.36
C LEU A 37 0.25 -25.38 -8.26
N ALA A 38 1.55 -25.48 -8.53
CA ALA A 38 2.61 -24.97 -7.66
C ALA A 38 2.38 -23.48 -7.37
N ALA A 39 2.58 -23.06 -6.12
CA ALA A 39 2.26 -21.72 -5.61
C ALA A 39 2.82 -20.61 -6.50
N ASP A 40 1.94 -19.88 -7.18
CA ASP A 40 2.31 -18.77 -8.07
C ASP A 40 2.78 -17.58 -7.19
N PRO A 41 4.05 -17.11 -7.29
CA PRO A 41 4.65 -16.18 -6.33
C PRO A 41 4.30 -14.70 -6.59
N ILE A 42 3.24 -14.44 -7.36
CA ILE A 42 2.83 -13.11 -7.83
C ILE A 42 1.51 -12.75 -7.16
N HIS A 43 1.52 -11.66 -6.40
CA HIS A 43 0.32 -11.08 -5.82
C HIS A 43 0.07 -9.70 -6.41
N GLU A 44 -1.14 -9.51 -6.96
CA GLU A 44 -1.55 -8.24 -7.54
C GLU A 44 -2.52 -7.52 -6.61
N VAL A 45 -2.28 -6.23 -6.42
CA VAL A 45 -3.17 -5.31 -5.71
C VAL A 45 -3.49 -4.14 -6.62
N LEU A 46 -4.78 -3.96 -6.92
CA LEU A 46 -5.26 -2.74 -7.56
C LEU A 46 -5.72 -1.76 -6.48
N ALA A 47 -5.14 -0.57 -6.46
CA ALA A 47 -5.63 0.55 -5.66
C ALA A 47 -6.31 1.57 -6.56
N SER A 48 -7.56 1.91 -6.25
CA SER A 48 -8.34 2.90 -6.98
C SER A 48 -9.18 3.78 -6.05
N CYS A 49 -8.97 5.09 -6.06
CA CYS A 49 -9.94 6.00 -5.43
C CYS A 49 -11.18 6.13 -6.31
N SER A 50 -12.32 5.94 -5.67
CA SER A 50 -13.59 6.41 -6.16
C SER A 50 -14.22 7.28 -5.07
N PRO A 51 -14.60 8.53 -5.35
CA PRO A 51 -15.42 9.28 -4.42
C PRO A 51 -16.76 8.58 -4.20
N ASP A 52 -17.37 8.84 -3.05
CA ASP A 52 -18.68 8.30 -2.69
C ASP A 52 -19.75 8.80 -3.66
N ARG A 53 -20.53 7.86 -4.24
CA ARG A 53 -21.66 8.15 -5.13
C ARG A 53 -22.77 8.95 -4.46
N SER A 54 -22.86 8.90 -3.12
CA SER A 54 -23.89 9.62 -2.36
C SER A 54 -23.75 11.15 -2.44
N GLN A 55 -22.59 11.66 -2.86
CA GLN A 55 -22.29 13.11 -2.88
C GLN A 55 -22.22 13.74 -4.29
N GLY A 56 -22.60 13.02 -5.34
CA GLY A 56 -22.62 13.56 -6.71
C GLY A 56 -21.25 13.96 -7.28
N ARG A 57 -20.15 13.52 -6.65
CA ARG A 57 -18.79 13.78 -7.16
C ARG A 57 -18.43 12.80 -8.27
N GLU A 58 -17.87 13.35 -9.34
CA GLU A 58 -17.42 12.60 -10.52
C GLU A 58 -16.28 11.64 -10.13
N HIS A 59 -16.32 10.40 -10.61
CA HIS A 59 -15.24 9.44 -10.34
C HIS A 59 -13.95 9.92 -11.01
N HIS A 60 -12.85 10.04 -10.24
CA HIS A 60 -11.54 10.40 -10.79
C HIS A 60 -11.04 9.40 -11.84
N ARG A 61 -11.45 8.13 -11.73
CA ARG A 61 -11.11 7.02 -12.64
C ARG A 61 -9.62 6.73 -12.79
N ARG A 62 -8.76 7.43 -12.04
CA ARG A 62 -7.33 7.15 -11.93
C ARG A 62 -7.08 6.01 -10.96
N ALA A 63 -6.18 5.12 -11.33
CA ALA A 63 -5.80 3.95 -10.55
C ALA A 63 -4.28 3.79 -10.51
N ARG A 64 -3.81 3.07 -9.49
CA ARG A 64 -2.45 2.58 -9.41
C ARG A 64 -2.48 1.09 -9.14
N ARG A 65 -1.93 0.33 -10.07
CA ARG A 65 -1.67 -1.10 -9.88
C ARG A 65 -0.36 -1.26 -9.13
N LEU A 66 -0.37 -2.09 -8.11
CA LEU A 66 0.82 -2.60 -7.42
C LEU A 66 0.94 -4.09 -7.68
N ARG A 67 2.08 -4.52 -8.21
CA ARG A 67 2.45 -5.92 -8.31
C ARG A 67 3.55 -6.22 -7.30
N GLU A 68 3.34 -7.23 -6.48
CA GLU A 68 4.33 -7.73 -5.54
C GLU A 68 4.82 -9.11 -5.99
N ARG A 69 6.15 -9.30 -6.00
CA ARG A 69 6.78 -10.58 -6.33
C ARG A 69 7.75 -10.96 -5.23
N VAL A 70 7.52 -12.14 -4.65
CA VAL A 70 8.48 -12.76 -3.75
C VAL A 70 9.59 -13.38 -4.60
N ARG A 71 10.81 -12.85 -4.49
CA ARG A 71 11.98 -13.34 -5.22
C ARG A 71 12.62 -14.52 -4.51
N ALA A 72 13.40 -15.33 -5.24
CA ALA A 72 14.24 -16.33 -4.61
C ALA A 72 15.33 -15.64 -3.75
N ALA A 73 15.80 -16.30 -2.69
CA ALA A 73 16.77 -15.69 -1.78
C ALA A 73 18.08 -15.28 -2.47
N ASN A 74 18.50 -16.04 -3.48
CA ASN A 74 19.69 -15.76 -4.30
C ASN A 74 19.48 -14.68 -5.38
N GLU A 75 18.24 -14.25 -5.65
CA GLU A 75 17.91 -13.21 -6.64
C GLU A 75 17.93 -11.79 -6.02
N ALA A 76 17.96 -11.68 -4.70
CA ALA A 76 17.77 -10.40 -3.98
C ALA A 76 19.03 -9.94 -3.20
N ALA A 77 20.23 -10.22 -3.71
CA ALA A 77 21.46 -9.84 -3.02
C ALA A 77 21.53 -8.31 -2.79
N GLY A 78 21.43 -7.88 -1.54
CA GLY A 78 21.45 -6.46 -1.14
C GLY A 78 20.12 -5.71 -1.36
N GLU A 79 19.04 -6.41 -1.69
CA GLU A 79 17.72 -5.82 -1.88
C GLU A 79 16.64 -6.57 -1.08
N PRO A 80 15.51 -5.95 -0.74
CA PRO A 80 14.38 -6.66 -0.12
C PRO A 80 13.93 -7.85 -0.96
N ARG A 81 13.69 -9.01 -0.35
CA ARG A 81 13.29 -10.21 -1.09
C ARG A 81 11.97 -10.01 -1.86
N VAL A 82 11.07 -9.19 -1.34
CA VAL A 82 9.80 -8.88 -2.00
C VAL A 82 9.94 -7.60 -2.81
N ALA A 83 9.80 -7.71 -4.13
CA ALA A 83 9.81 -6.57 -5.06
C ALA A 83 8.40 -5.99 -5.22
N GLN A 84 8.32 -4.66 -5.37
CA GLN A 84 7.06 -3.93 -5.64
C GLN A 84 7.20 -3.13 -6.94
N VAL A 85 6.25 -3.31 -7.86
CA VAL A 85 6.18 -2.55 -9.13
C VAL A 85 4.86 -1.81 -9.20
N TYR A 86 4.93 -0.49 -9.42
CA TYR A 86 3.78 0.40 -9.43
C TYR A 86 3.49 0.88 -10.85
N THR A 87 2.30 0.61 -11.39
CA THR A 87 1.89 1.02 -12.75
C THR A 87 0.66 1.95 -12.69
N PRO A 88 0.66 3.11 -13.37
CA PRO A 88 -0.53 3.93 -13.49
C PRO A 88 -1.61 3.23 -14.34
N GLY A 89 -2.87 3.57 -14.10
CA GLY A 89 -4.00 3.04 -14.86
C GLY A 89 -5.22 3.95 -14.82
N ILE A 90 -6.16 3.68 -15.72
CA ILE A 90 -7.48 4.30 -15.79
C ILE A 90 -8.52 3.18 -15.69
N ILE A 91 -9.58 3.39 -14.90
CA ILE A 91 -10.68 2.44 -14.70
C ILE A 91 -11.86 2.83 -15.59
N ASP A 92 -12.57 1.85 -16.13
CA ASP A 92 -13.68 2.00 -17.08
C ASP A 92 -13.23 2.49 -18.48
N ASP A 93 -14.14 3.07 -19.26
CA ASP A 93 -13.93 3.46 -20.67
C ASP A 93 -12.73 4.42 -20.90
N PRO A 94 -11.63 3.96 -21.54
CA PRO A 94 -10.45 4.81 -21.77
C PRO A 94 -10.73 6.01 -22.69
N ALA A 95 -11.85 6.03 -23.43
CA ALA A 95 -12.24 7.16 -24.29
C ALA A 95 -12.74 8.37 -23.49
N VAL A 96 -13.17 8.18 -22.24
CA VAL A 96 -13.59 9.26 -21.35
C VAL A 96 -12.37 9.72 -20.52
N PRO A 97 -11.96 11.00 -20.59
CA PRO A 97 -10.80 11.49 -19.83
C PRO A 97 -10.95 11.31 -18.31
N PRO A 98 -9.90 10.90 -17.59
CA PRO A 98 -9.93 10.83 -16.13
C PRO A 98 -9.91 12.23 -15.50
N ALA A 99 -10.56 12.38 -14.35
CA ALA A 99 -10.68 13.66 -13.64
C ALA A 99 -9.81 13.73 -12.37
N GLY A 100 -9.59 14.94 -11.86
CA GLY A 100 -8.83 15.24 -10.63
C GLY A 100 -7.36 14.83 -10.62
N ILE A 101 -6.80 14.70 -9.42
CA ILE A 101 -5.35 14.64 -9.20
C ILE A 101 -4.77 13.34 -9.74
N GLU A 102 -3.72 13.46 -10.55
CA GLU A 102 -2.95 12.32 -11.00
C GLU A 102 -2.07 11.77 -9.87
N PRO A 103 -2.18 10.47 -9.53
CA PRO A 103 -1.33 9.89 -8.52
C PRO A 103 0.15 9.96 -8.88
N ALA A 104 0.91 10.73 -8.09
CA ALA A 104 2.33 11.01 -8.34
C ALA A 104 3.18 10.71 -7.09
N PRO A 105 4.49 10.40 -7.25
CA PRO A 105 5.40 10.28 -6.12
C PRO A 105 5.34 11.56 -5.26
N THR A 106 5.43 11.39 -3.94
CA THR A 106 5.28 12.52 -3.00
C THR A 106 6.37 12.54 -1.93
N ARG A 107 6.63 13.75 -1.44
CA ARG A 107 7.55 14.04 -0.32
C ARG A 107 6.80 14.48 0.94
N ASP A 108 5.46 14.51 0.91
CA ASP A 108 4.61 15.09 1.98
C ASP A 108 4.76 14.40 3.35
N LEU A 109 5.26 13.16 3.35
CA LEU A 109 5.49 12.35 4.54
C LEU A 109 6.85 12.63 5.19
N ILE A 110 7.84 13.13 4.44
CA ILE A 110 9.23 13.26 4.91
C ILE A 110 9.30 14.15 6.17
N GLY A 111 10.12 13.73 7.13
CA GLY A 111 10.30 14.37 8.43
C GLY A 111 9.21 14.03 9.45
N MET A 112 8.11 13.39 9.05
CA MET A 112 7.02 13.04 9.96
C MET A 112 7.36 11.81 10.82
N THR A 113 6.94 11.84 12.09
CA THR A 113 6.84 10.67 12.96
C THR A 113 5.38 10.42 13.28
N ALA A 114 4.90 9.18 13.11
CA ALA A 114 3.53 8.81 13.40
C ALA A 114 3.42 7.41 14.02
N HIS A 115 2.44 7.26 14.91
CA HIS A 115 2.09 5.98 15.52
C HIS A 115 0.94 5.33 14.75
N TYR A 116 1.08 4.04 14.49
CA TYR A 116 0.13 3.18 13.80
C TYR A 116 -0.35 2.11 14.76
N GLU A 117 -1.57 2.26 15.24
CA GLU A 117 -2.23 1.32 16.15
C GLU A 117 -3.14 0.38 15.34
N TYR A 118 -2.62 -0.79 14.99
CA TYR A 118 -3.34 -1.84 14.25
C TYR A 118 -4.27 -2.64 15.15
N SER A 119 -3.87 -2.84 16.40
CA SER A 119 -4.70 -3.35 17.50
C SER A 119 -4.10 -2.89 18.84
N PRO A 120 -4.80 -3.08 19.98
CA PRO A 120 -4.21 -2.79 21.29
C PRO A 120 -2.91 -3.56 21.59
N GLN A 121 -2.62 -4.62 20.83
CA GLN A 121 -1.42 -5.46 20.96
C GLN A 121 -0.39 -5.19 19.84
N HIS A 122 -0.69 -4.32 18.87
CA HIS A 122 0.17 -4.05 17.72
C HIS A 122 0.22 -2.56 17.44
N VAL A 123 1.23 -1.90 18.01
CA VAL A 123 1.49 -0.47 17.82
C VAL A 123 2.89 -0.29 17.29
N TYR A 124 3.01 0.40 16.16
CA TYR A 124 4.28 0.72 15.52
C TYR A 124 4.48 2.22 15.42
N GLU A 125 5.71 2.67 15.46
CA GLU A 125 6.09 4.03 15.07
C GLU A 125 6.77 3.97 13.71
N HIS A 126 6.37 4.86 12.81
CA HIS A 126 7.09 5.12 11.56
C HIS A 126 7.69 6.52 11.60
N VAL A 127 8.93 6.63 11.15
CA VAL A 127 9.64 7.90 10.91
C VAL A 127 10.02 7.95 9.44
N TYR A 128 9.48 8.92 8.70
CA TYR A 128 9.67 9.02 7.25
C TYR A 128 10.92 9.84 6.95
N LEU A 129 12.00 9.19 6.50
CA LEU A 129 13.33 9.80 6.44
C LEU A 129 13.60 10.51 5.10
N SER A 130 13.18 9.90 3.99
CA SER A 130 13.40 10.39 2.61
C SER A 130 12.36 9.80 1.66
N SER A 131 12.41 10.11 0.36
CA SER A 131 11.55 9.48 -0.65
C SER A 131 11.72 7.96 -0.76
N GLN A 132 12.84 7.42 -0.27
CA GLN A 132 13.19 6.02 -0.43
C GLN A 132 13.47 5.27 0.87
N ARG A 133 13.50 5.95 2.02
CA ARG A 133 13.75 5.33 3.33
C ARG A 133 12.77 5.81 4.38
N TYR A 134 12.35 4.87 5.23
CA TYR A 134 11.66 5.15 6.47
C TYR A 134 12.25 4.25 7.57
N ALA A 135 12.19 4.71 8.81
CA ALA A 135 12.47 3.87 9.97
C ALA A 135 11.14 3.40 10.58
N TRP A 136 11.17 2.22 11.18
CA TRP A 136 10.07 1.73 12.00
C TRP A 136 10.59 1.17 13.32
N GLN A 137 9.73 1.19 14.34
CA GLN A 137 9.95 0.41 15.55
C GLN A 137 8.63 -0.14 16.09
N ASN A 138 8.67 -1.32 16.71
CA ASN A 138 7.53 -1.88 17.40
C ASN A 138 7.44 -1.31 18.83
N LEU A 139 6.42 -0.48 19.07
CA LEU A 139 6.14 0.08 20.38
C LEU A 139 5.39 -0.93 21.25
N VAL A 140 4.42 -1.67 20.68
CA VAL A 140 3.65 -2.70 21.39
C VAL A 140 3.48 -3.89 20.46
N GLY A 141 3.79 -5.09 20.95
CA GLY A 141 3.63 -6.33 20.22
C GLY A 141 4.76 -7.32 20.45
N VAL A 142 4.75 -8.40 19.65
CA VAL A 142 5.69 -9.52 19.79
C VAL A 142 7.13 -9.12 19.49
N GLN A 143 7.32 -8.04 18.72
CA GLN A 143 8.62 -7.52 18.31
C GLN A 143 9.03 -6.29 19.13
N ARG A 144 8.46 -6.07 20.32
CA ARG A 144 8.65 -4.83 21.09
C ARG A 144 10.14 -4.49 21.25
N GLY A 145 10.49 -3.26 20.87
CA GLY A 145 11.86 -2.75 20.92
C GLY A 145 12.70 -3.08 19.69
N HIS A 146 12.20 -3.88 18.75
CA HIS A 146 12.83 -4.04 17.43
C HIS A 146 12.47 -2.85 16.54
N GLY A 147 13.35 -2.57 15.59
CA GLY A 147 13.16 -1.58 14.55
C GLY A 147 14.24 -1.68 13.48
N ASP A 148 13.97 -1.12 12.31
CA ASP A 148 14.92 -1.08 11.19
C ASP A 148 14.65 0.12 10.28
N VAL A 149 15.53 0.33 9.30
CA VAL A 149 15.39 1.31 8.22
C VAL A 149 15.27 0.61 6.89
N ASP A 150 14.11 0.76 6.25
CA ASP A 150 13.73 -0.04 5.08
C ASP A 150 13.36 0.80 3.87
N LEU A 151 13.23 0.13 2.72
CA LEU A 151 12.82 0.78 1.49
C LEU A 151 11.34 1.18 1.56
N THR A 152 11.04 2.39 1.10
CA THR A 152 9.66 2.85 0.95
C THR A 152 9.34 3.37 -0.45
N THR A 153 8.04 3.49 -0.74
CA THR A 153 7.48 4.19 -1.88
C THR A 153 6.19 4.89 -1.46
N ALA A 154 6.12 6.20 -1.66
CA ALA A 154 4.94 7.00 -1.34
C ALA A 154 4.38 7.69 -2.58
N TYR A 155 3.06 7.62 -2.76
CA TYR A 155 2.32 8.36 -3.78
C TYR A 155 1.24 9.21 -3.12
N LYS A 156 1.06 10.44 -3.60
CA LYS A 156 -0.12 11.24 -3.27
C LYS A 156 -1.23 10.85 -4.22
N PHE A 157 -2.36 10.42 -3.68
CA PHE A 157 -3.52 9.99 -4.46
C PHE A 157 -4.57 11.10 -4.55
N ASP A 158 -4.75 11.84 -3.46
CA ASP A 158 -5.59 13.03 -3.38
C ASP A 158 -5.10 13.94 -2.23
N HIS A 159 -5.80 15.03 -1.94
CA HIS A 159 -5.60 15.84 -0.75
C HIS A 159 -5.73 14.95 0.49
N ASN A 160 -4.70 14.96 1.35
CA ASN A 160 -4.64 14.15 2.58
C ASN A 160 -4.81 12.63 2.37
N GLN A 161 -4.62 12.14 1.14
CA GLN A 161 -4.77 10.73 0.79
C GLN A 161 -3.50 10.23 0.11
N TYR A 162 -2.89 9.20 0.69
CA TYR A 162 -1.59 8.70 0.26
C TYR A 162 -1.61 7.19 0.11
N VAL A 163 -0.82 6.69 -0.84
CA VAL A 163 -0.44 5.28 -0.90
C VAL A 163 0.99 5.17 -0.37
N PHE A 164 1.19 4.35 0.65
CA PHE A 164 2.48 4.09 1.27
C PHE A 164 2.79 2.60 1.20
N GLY A 165 3.87 2.25 0.52
CA GLY A 165 4.42 0.90 0.52
C GLY A 165 5.79 0.86 1.15
N PHE A 166 6.12 -0.28 1.74
CA PHE A 166 7.46 -0.56 2.23
C PHE A 166 7.88 -1.99 1.94
N ARG A 167 9.20 -2.23 1.95
CA ARG A 167 9.83 -3.52 1.69
C ARG A 167 11.00 -3.70 2.64
N GLU A 168 10.93 -4.73 3.46
CA GLU A 168 11.91 -5.02 4.51
C GLU A 168 13.13 -5.77 3.96
N PHE A 169 14.33 -5.38 4.40
CA PHE A 169 15.59 -6.02 3.99
C PHE A 169 15.80 -7.37 4.68
N ILE A 170 15.58 -7.43 6.00
CA ILE A 170 15.91 -8.61 6.81
C ILE A 170 14.78 -9.64 6.77
N ILE A 171 13.57 -9.20 7.07
CA ILE A 171 12.38 -10.06 7.06
C ILE A 171 11.74 -9.91 5.68
N PRO A 172 11.36 -11.00 4.98
CA PRO A 172 10.81 -10.91 3.63
C PRO A 172 9.35 -10.44 3.65
N VAL A 173 9.14 -9.18 4.03
CA VAL A 173 7.85 -8.50 4.10
C VAL A 173 7.83 -7.32 3.12
N ALA A 174 6.75 -7.19 2.38
CA ALA A 174 6.36 -5.95 1.74
C ALA A 174 4.91 -5.64 2.06
N SER A 175 4.62 -4.38 2.31
CA SER A 175 3.27 -3.95 2.65
C SER A 175 2.84 -2.79 1.80
N ILE A 176 1.52 -2.63 1.71
CA ILE A 176 0.90 -1.51 1.03
C ILE A 176 -0.28 -1.02 1.86
N PHE A 177 -0.31 0.29 2.08
CA PHE A 177 -1.36 0.96 2.82
C PHE A 177 -1.84 2.17 2.04
N PHE A 178 -3.14 2.41 2.13
CA PHE A 178 -3.74 3.69 1.87
C PHE A 178 -3.89 4.43 3.18
N TYR A 179 -3.37 5.65 3.24
CA TYR A 179 -3.51 6.57 4.37
C TYR A 179 -4.56 7.60 4.03
N ASP A 180 -5.57 7.69 4.89
CA ASP A 180 -6.55 8.75 4.91
C ASP A 180 -6.26 9.63 6.13
N TRP A 181 -5.67 10.79 5.91
CA TRP A 181 -5.34 11.75 6.96
C TRP A 181 -6.52 12.65 7.33
N GLU A 182 -7.61 12.66 6.57
CA GLU A 182 -8.85 13.33 7.01
C GLU A 182 -9.44 12.59 8.21
N THR A 183 -9.39 11.26 8.19
CA THR A 183 -9.92 10.41 9.27
C THR A 183 -8.83 9.85 10.17
N MET A 184 -7.55 10.08 9.85
CA MET A 184 -6.39 9.51 10.54
C MET A 184 -6.46 7.99 10.63
N ARG A 185 -6.73 7.33 9.50
CA ARG A 185 -6.85 5.88 9.37
C ARG A 185 -6.00 5.35 8.23
N SER A 186 -5.62 4.08 8.33
CA SER A 186 -5.08 3.33 7.21
C SER A 186 -5.87 2.06 6.92
N THR A 187 -5.87 1.67 5.65
CA THR A 187 -6.34 0.36 5.18
C THR A 187 -5.36 -0.19 4.16
N GLY A 188 -5.06 -1.47 4.22
CA GLY A 188 -4.03 -2.07 3.40
C GLY A 188 -3.83 -3.55 3.70
N LYS A 189 -2.60 -4.01 3.48
CA LYS A 189 -2.19 -5.37 3.77
C LYS A 189 -0.70 -5.48 4.07
N PHE A 190 -0.36 -6.56 4.76
CA PHE A 190 1.01 -7.09 4.83
C PHE A 190 1.11 -8.29 3.90
N LEU A 191 2.19 -8.35 3.11
CA LEU A 191 2.60 -9.54 2.39
C LEU A 191 3.95 -10.00 2.93
N GLY A 192 4.03 -11.22 3.43
CA GLY A 192 5.24 -11.77 4.05
C GLY A 192 5.53 -13.19 3.62
N VAL A 193 6.74 -13.66 3.90
CA VAL A 193 7.08 -15.09 3.80
C VAL A 193 7.35 -15.63 5.19
N THR A 194 6.66 -16.69 5.57
CA THR A 194 6.84 -17.37 6.85
C THR A 194 8.13 -18.18 6.89
N SER A 195 8.55 -18.63 8.07
CA SER A 195 9.79 -19.38 8.27
C SER A 195 9.84 -20.71 7.50
N ASP A 196 8.69 -21.32 7.23
CA ASP A 196 8.53 -22.52 6.39
C ASP A 196 8.45 -22.21 4.88
N GLY A 197 8.61 -20.93 4.49
CA GLY A 197 8.68 -20.50 3.10
C GLY A 197 7.34 -20.20 2.42
N ARG A 198 6.22 -20.29 3.15
CA ARG A 198 4.88 -19.98 2.60
C ARG A 198 4.64 -18.47 2.52
N VAL A 199 3.97 -18.03 1.46
CA VAL A 199 3.54 -16.63 1.33
C VAL A 199 2.26 -16.38 2.13
N GLU A 200 2.26 -15.31 2.91
CA GLU A 200 1.10 -14.78 3.63
C GLU A 200 0.70 -13.42 3.08
N ASN A 201 -0.60 -13.22 2.94
CA ASN A 201 -1.18 -11.93 2.59
C ASN A 201 -2.33 -11.66 3.57
N LYS A 202 -2.14 -10.71 4.47
CA LYS A 202 -3.06 -10.42 5.57
C LYS A 202 -3.56 -8.98 5.48
N PRO A 203 -4.89 -8.75 5.51
CA PRO A 203 -5.42 -7.39 5.55
C PRO A 203 -5.00 -6.70 6.85
N ALA A 204 -4.79 -5.39 6.78
CA ALA A 204 -4.44 -4.59 7.94
C ALA A 204 -4.98 -3.17 7.82
N GLY A 205 -5.26 -2.58 8.98
CA GLY A 205 -5.63 -1.17 9.09
C GLY A 205 -5.25 -0.66 10.47
N ALA A 206 -4.97 0.63 10.56
CA ALA A 206 -4.52 1.25 11.80
C ALA A 206 -5.23 2.58 12.05
N PHE A 207 -5.33 2.95 13.32
CA PHE A 207 -5.50 4.34 13.72
C PHE A 207 -4.14 5.03 13.68
N ILE A 208 -4.07 6.19 13.04
CA ILE A 208 -2.85 6.96 12.87
C ILE A 208 -2.85 8.11 13.88
N LYS A 209 -1.71 8.35 14.53
CA LYS A 209 -1.52 9.55 15.36
C LYS A 209 -0.16 10.16 15.03
N ILE A 210 -0.15 11.34 14.41
CA ILE A 210 1.08 12.09 14.17
C ILE A 210 1.64 12.55 15.51
N ARG A 211 2.94 12.38 15.71
CA ARG A 211 3.64 12.73 16.96
C ARG A 211 4.53 13.94 16.81
N SER A 212 5.23 14.03 15.68
CA SER A 212 6.12 15.15 15.41
C SER A 212 6.34 15.29 13.91
N ARG A 213 6.86 16.45 13.53
CA ARG A 213 7.46 16.71 12.23
C ARG A 213 8.79 17.41 12.45
N THR A 214 9.83 16.89 11.80
CA THR A 214 11.15 17.50 11.77
C THR A 214 11.11 18.69 10.83
N ALA A 215 11.60 19.84 11.30
CA ALA A 215 11.92 20.96 10.44
C ALA A 215 13.35 20.79 9.91
N TYR A 216 13.54 21.03 8.63
CA TYR A 216 14.86 21.04 8.00
C TYR A 216 15.19 22.47 7.62
N ASP A 217 16.47 22.82 7.67
CA ASP A 217 16.95 24.09 7.12
C ASP A 217 16.66 24.13 5.62
N GLU A 218 16.42 25.33 5.10
CA GLU A 218 16.19 25.58 3.68
C GLU A 218 17.30 24.95 2.81
N GLY A 219 16.90 24.12 1.86
CA GLY A 219 17.80 23.44 0.92
C GLY A 219 18.51 22.21 1.49
N LYS A 220 18.21 21.82 2.74
CA LYS A 220 18.75 20.61 3.39
C LYS A 220 17.66 19.56 3.67
N GLU A 221 16.49 19.70 3.06
CA GLU A 221 15.40 18.74 3.16
C GLU A 221 15.78 17.42 2.46
N PRO A 222 15.52 16.25 3.08
CA PRO A 222 15.77 14.96 2.43
C PRO A 222 14.94 14.79 1.15
N VAL A 223 15.55 14.19 0.13
CA VAL A 223 14.91 13.95 -1.17
C VAL A 223 14.06 12.71 -1.18
#